data_AF-C1CZN5-F1
#
_entry.id   AF-C1CZN5-F1
#
_cell.length_a   1.000
_cell.length_b   1.000
_cell.length_c   1.000
_cell.angle_alpha   90.00
_cell.angle_beta   90.00
_cell.angle_gamma   90.00
#
_symmetry.space_group_name_H-M   'P 1'
#
loop_
_entity.id
_entity.type
_entity.pdbx_description
1 polymer ?
#
loop_
_entity_poly.entity_id
_entity_poly.type
_entity_poly.pdbx_seq_one_letter_code
_entity_poly.pdbx_strand_id
1 'polypeptide(L)'
;MGWLKRLLTGEPVAVDPPMSYATPWDAVQAFIHDPQWQVEVLEQHEGRYTVRYDGVVGELLDDPQDEWLHMRFRDPFSEQQKQDELAMYVGWTHHCAQHTLFRWDIDLERQEYYGDAFALFELQHDAIECIRAAFNSAKLLTQDRNRIALARHFDSYVGPKRRSGGVVISLWDWMESPLAPPGTKVDHSSYREMSYWMGSTIGSVKAEQWAYYAVLRFGANDFMPYMQRGEAEQLMLYKMHLSIQRWFPRIRNFVIMTPDQPVTNGTQETSMAILASSGTQMEAIFERCVKEAYAALREYTEWFHYDFNEHTAPWFDHTVKTSQAGYTRDFAPRPVPEI
;
A
#
# COMPACT_ATOMS: atom_id res chain seq x y z
N MET A 1 27.48 8.92 -28.11
CA MET A 1 26.87 9.93 -29.03
C MET A 1 25.41 9.65 -29.42
N GLY A 2 24.73 8.60 -28.90
CA GLY A 2 23.34 8.28 -29.30
C GLY A 2 22.22 8.97 -28.52
N TRP A 3 22.41 9.26 -27.23
CA TRP A 3 21.33 9.74 -26.34
C TRP A 3 20.89 11.19 -26.62
N LEU A 4 21.84 12.10 -26.89
CA LEU A 4 21.54 13.50 -27.23
C LEU A 4 20.80 13.63 -28.57
N LYS A 5 21.13 12.76 -29.53
CA LYS A 5 20.45 12.73 -30.83
C LYS A 5 19.01 12.22 -30.68
N ARG A 6 18.77 11.19 -29.85
CA ARG A 6 17.43 10.65 -29.54
C ARG A 6 16.53 11.66 -28.82
N LEU A 7 17.08 12.44 -27.89
CA LEU A 7 16.38 13.54 -27.22
C LEU A 7 15.94 14.64 -28.19
N LEU A 8 16.72 14.88 -29.25
CA LEU A 8 16.47 15.93 -30.22
C LEU A 8 15.61 15.49 -31.42
N THR A 9 15.60 14.19 -31.76
CA THR A 9 14.85 13.67 -32.91
C THR A 9 13.43 13.23 -32.57
N GLY A 10 13.11 12.99 -31.29
CA GLY A 10 11.78 12.54 -30.88
C GLY A 10 11.36 11.20 -31.50
N GLU A 11 12.35 10.39 -31.92
CA GLU A 11 12.13 9.03 -32.39
C GLU A 11 11.36 8.25 -31.31
N PRO A 12 10.21 7.64 -31.64
CA PRO A 12 9.51 6.80 -30.70
C PRO A 12 10.46 5.69 -30.23
N VAL A 13 10.64 5.58 -28.92
CA VAL A 13 11.27 4.41 -28.32
C VAL A 13 10.37 3.22 -28.69
N ALA A 14 10.95 2.20 -29.32
CA ALA A 14 10.23 0.94 -29.50
C ALA A 14 9.85 0.46 -28.09
N VAL A 15 8.56 0.51 -27.78
CA VAL A 15 8.02 -0.11 -26.57
C VAL A 15 8.08 -1.60 -26.86
N ASP A 16 8.86 -2.34 -26.10
CA ASP A 16 8.87 -3.80 -26.20
C ASP A 16 7.43 -4.30 -26.03
N PRO A 17 7.03 -5.37 -26.74
CA PRO A 17 5.70 -5.92 -26.55
C PRO A 17 5.54 -6.36 -25.09
N PRO A 18 4.35 -6.19 -24.48
CA PRO A 18 4.13 -6.57 -23.09
C PRO A 18 4.47 -8.05 -22.88
N MET A 19 5.18 -8.32 -21.79
CA MET A 19 5.45 -9.68 -21.32
C MET A 19 4.18 -10.22 -20.68
N SER A 20 3.45 -11.04 -21.42
CA SER A 20 2.19 -11.62 -20.99
C SER A 20 2.38 -13.04 -20.46
N TYR A 21 1.74 -13.31 -19.33
CA TYR A 21 1.60 -14.63 -18.72
C TYR A 21 0.11 -14.93 -18.60
N ALA A 22 -0.29 -16.21 -18.55
CA ALA A 22 -1.71 -16.55 -18.49
C ALA A 22 -2.30 -16.34 -17.09
N THR A 23 -1.49 -16.55 -16.04
CA THR A 23 -1.89 -16.37 -14.64
C THR A 23 -0.78 -15.66 -13.83
N PRO A 24 -1.10 -15.10 -12.65
CA PRO A 24 -0.09 -14.62 -11.71
C PRO A 24 0.96 -15.68 -11.39
N TRP A 25 0.52 -16.94 -11.23
CA TRP A 25 1.41 -18.05 -10.94
C TRP A 25 2.37 -18.37 -12.09
N ASP A 26 1.93 -18.28 -13.34
CA ASP A 26 2.81 -18.45 -14.50
C ASP A 26 3.93 -17.40 -14.54
N ALA A 27 3.63 -16.15 -14.15
CA ALA A 27 4.65 -15.10 -14.01
C ALA A 27 5.65 -15.40 -12.89
N VAL A 28 5.17 -15.93 -11.76
CA VAL A 28 6.02 -16.42 -10.66
C VAL A 28 6.94 -17.54 -11.14
N GLN A 29 6.40 -18.56 -11.83
CA GLN A 29 7.17 -19.67 -12.39
C GLN A 29 8.25 -19.17 -13.36
N ALA A 30 7.90 -18.24 -14.25
CA ALA A 30 8.86 -17.65 -15.18
C ALA A 30 9.97 -16.89 -14.46
N PHE A 31 9.64 -16.13 -13.41
CA PHE A 31 10.63 -15.40 -12.63
C PHE A 31 11.63 -16.32 -11.91
N ILE A 32 11.13 -17.37 -11.23
CA ILE A 32 12.00 -18.26 -10.44
C ILE A 32 12.87 -19.18 -11.30
N HIS A 33 12.43 -19.51 -12.52
CA HIS A 33 13.12 -20.45 -13.41
C HIS A 33 13.96 -19.77 -14.50
N ASP A 34 13.85 -18.46 -14.67
CA ASP A 34 14.69 -17.73 -15.60
C ASP A 34 16.12 -17.56 -15.02
N PRO A 35 17.14 -18.15 -15.67
CA PRO A 35 18.51 -18.11 -15.18
C PRO A 35 19.11 -16.70 -15.15
N GLN A 36 18.51 -15.73 -15.86
CA GLN A 36 18.93 -14.33 -15.81
C GLN A 36 18.84 -13.74 -14.40
N TRP A 37 17.81 -14.13 -13.63
CA TRP A 37 17.52 -13.52 -12.32
C TRP A 37 18.26 -14.17 -11.17
N GLN A 38 18.83 -15.37 -11.37
CA GLN A 38 19.61 -16.09 -10.35
C GLN A 38 18.82 -16.26 -9.04
N VAL A 39 17.52 -16.56 -9.14
CA VAL A 39 16.66 -16.80 -7.98
C VAL A 39 17.02 -18.15 -7.35
N GLU A 40 17.23 -18.16 -6.05
CA GLU A 40 17.45 -19.39 -5.28
C GLU A 40 16.14 -19.80 -4.61
N VAL A 41 15.59 -20.96 -4.99
CA VAL A 41 14.41 -21.52 -4.32
C VAL A 41 14.84 -22.18 -3.01
N LEU A 42 14.32 -21.68 -1.89
CA LEU A 42 14.61 -22.20 -0.55
C LEU A 42 13.61 -23.27 -0.14
N GLU A 43 12.33 -23.02 -0.39
CA GLU A 43 11.25 -23.96 -0.08
C GLU A 43 10.17 -23.89 -1.16
N GLN A 44 9.52 -25.02 -1.42
CA GLN A 44 8.39 -25.14 -2.35
C GLN A 44 7.26 -25.89 -1.66
N HIS A 45 6.08 -25.28 -1.68
CA HIS A 45 4.82 -25.89 -1.25
C HIS A 45 3.75 -25.65 -2.32
N GLU A 46 2.63 -26.34 -2.21
CA GLU A 46 1.46 -26.07 -3.05
C GLU A 46 1.04 -24.59 -2.87
N GLY A 47 0.99 -23.85 -3.97
CA GLY A 47 0.63 -22.42 -3.98
C GLY A 47 1.62 -21.46 -3.32
N ARG A 48 2.85 -21.90 -3.00
CA ARG A 48 3.87 -21.02 -2.39
C ARG A 48 5.30 -21.41 -2.75
N TYR A 49 6.11 -20.42 -3.12
CA TYR A 49 7.57 -20.52 -3.09
C TYR A 49 8.17 -19.58 -2.05
N THR A 50 9.09 -20.08 -1.24
CA THR A 50 10.01 -19.24 -0.48
C THR A 50 11.30 -19.14 -1.28
N VAL A 51 11.70 -17.93 -1.66
CA VAL A 51 12.86 -17.70 -2.53
C VAL A 51 13.80 -16.67 -1.94
N ARG A 52 15.08 -16.77 -2.32
CA ARG A 52 16.07 -15.72 -2.13
C ARG A 52 16.39 -15.09 -3.48
N TYR A 53 16.23 -13.77 -3.56
CA TYR A 53 16.59 -12.97 -4.73
C TYR A 53 17.36 -11.74 -4.26
N ASP A 54 18.55 -11.54 -4.83
CA ASP A 54 19.40 -10.38 -4.57
C ASP A 54 19.61 -10.11 -3.05
N GLY A 55 19.81 -11.20 -2.30
CA GLY A 55 20.04 -11.18 -0.85
C GLY A 55 18.80 -11.03 0.03
N VAL A 56 17.60 -10.90 -0.54
CA VAL A 56 16.32 -10.81 0.19
C VAL A 56 15.57 -12.12 0.11
N VAL A 57 15.01 -12.56 1.24
CA VAL A 57 14.10 -13.69 1.31
C VAL A 57 12.66 -13.19 1.24
N GLY A 58 11.86 -13.77 0.36
CA GLY A 58 10.44 -13.46 0.20
C GLY A 58 9.65 -14.71 -0.19
N GLU A 59 8.34 -14.66 0.07
CA GLU A 59 7.37 -15.67 -0.34
C GLU A 59 6.61 -15.16 -1.57
N LEU A 60 6.57 -15.96 -2.63
CA LEU A 60 5.72 -15.78 -3.79
C LEU A 60 4.50 -16.68 -3.60
N LEU A 61 3.32 -16.07 -3.52
CA LEU A 61 2.08 -16.73 -3.13
C LEU A 61 1.14 -16.79 -4.33
N ASP A 62 0.48 -17.93 -4.46
CA ASP A 62 -0.60 -18.12 -5.42
C ASP A 62 -1.83 -17.31 -4.98
N ASP A 63 -2.43 -16.59 -5.91
CA ASP A 63 -3.67 -15.87 -5.67
C ASP A 63 -4.83 -16.74 -6.14
N PRO A 64 -5.72 -17.22 -5.25
CA PRO A 64 -6.82 -18.10 -5.64
C PRO A 64 -7.79 -17.51 -6.67
N GLN A 65 -7.77 -16.19 -6.84
CA GLN A 65 -8.59 -15.46 -7.81
C GLN A 65 -7.86 -15.18 -9.12
N ASP A 66 -6.56 -15.49 -9.20
CA ASP A 66 -5.68 -15.21 -10.33
C ASP A 66 -5.69 -13.72 -10.77
N GLU A 67 -6.05 -12.80 -9.88
CA GLU A 67 -6.16 -11.36 -10.20
C GLU A 67 -4.90 -10.58 -9.79
N TRP A 68 -4.26 -10.98 -8.69
CA TRP A 68 -3.16 -10.23 -8.08
C TRP A 68 -1.89 -11.06 -7.96
N LEU A 69 -0.76 -10.45 -8.28
CA LEU A 69 0.53 -10.95 -7.82
C LEU A 69 0.65 -10.69 -6.32
N HIS A 70 0.78 -11.74 -5.52
CA HIS A 70 0.95 -11.65 -4.07
C HIS A 70 2.37 -12.03 -3.67
N MET A 71 3.10 -11.08 -3.09
CA MET A 71 4.44 -11.27 -2.55
C MET A 71 4.44 -10.92 -1.07
N ARG A 72 5.02 -11.79 -0.24
CA ARG A 72 5.09 -11.60 1.21
C ARG A 72 6.53 -11.57 1.69
N PHE A 73 6.83 -10.62 2.55
CA PHE A 73 8.12 -10.49 3.22
C PHE A 73 7.94 -10.61 4.72
N ARG A 74 8.95 -11.10 5.42
CA ARG A 74 8.90 -11.34 6.87
C ARG A 74 10.04 -10.60 7.55
N ASP A 75 9.74 -10.09 8.75
CA ASP A 75 10.73 -9.44 9.61
C ASP A 75 10.54 -9.90 11.06
N PRO A 76 11.51 -10.60 11.67
CA PRO A 76 11.37 -11.16 13.00
C PRO A 76 11.30 -10.07 14.08
N PHE A 77 10.57 -10.34 15.16
CA PHE A 77 10.54 -9.43 16.30
C PHE A 77 11.91 -9.28 16.97
N SER A 78 12.20 -8.07 17.42
CA SER A 78 13.28 -7.81 18.37
C SER A 78 12.96 -8.43 19.74
N GLU A 79 13.98 -8.61 20.59
CA GLU A 79 13.79 -9.15 21.94
C GLU A 79 12.84 -8.30 22.79
N GLN A 80 12.83 -6.97 22.60
CA GLN A 80 11.87 -6.10 23.28
C GLN A 80 10.45 -6.36 22.81
N GLN A 81 10.23 -6.50 21.50
CA GLN A 81 8.90 -6.75 20.92
C GLN A 81 8.33 -8.11 21.33
N LYS A 82 9.18 -9.11 21.57
CA LYS A 82 8.75 -10.42 22.10
C LYS A 82 8.29 -10.37 23.56
N GLN A 83 8.75 -9.37 24.33
CA GLN A 83 8.53 -9.27 25.77
C GLN A 83 7.49 -8.21 26.15
N ASP A 84 7.23 -7.25 25.25
CA ASP A 84 6.34 -6.12 25.46
C ASP A 84 5.34 -6.02 24.30
N GLU A 85 4.07 -6.27 24.62
CA GLU A 85 2.97 -6.25 23.66
C GLU A 85 2.82 -4.86 23.03
N LEU A 86 2.97 -3.77 23.80
CA LEU A 86 2.88 -2.43 23.24
C LEU A 86 4.04 -2.17 22.28
N ALA A 87 5.26 -2.60 22.61
CA ALA A 87 6.41 -2.46 21.72
C ALA A 87 6.23 -3.20 20.38
N MET A 88 5.56 -4.36 20.39
CA MET A 88 5.18 -5.09 19.17
C MET A 88 4.22 -4.28 18.29
N TYR A 89 3.15 -3.73 18.85
CA TYR A 89 2.21 -2.90 18.08
C TYR A 89 2.83 -1.57 17.62
N VAL A 90 3.71 -0.98 18.43
CA VAL A 90 4.51 0.19 18.04
C VAL A 90 5.43 -0.15 16.86
N GLY A 91 6.07 -1.32 16.88
CA GLY A 91 6.88 -1.80 15.76
C GLY A 91 6.06 -1.98 14.48
N TRP A 92 4.89 -2.60 14.58
CA TRP A 92 3.96 -2.75 13.46
C TRP A 92 3.58 -1.41 12.80
N THR A 93 3.22 -0.39 13.59
CA THR A 93 2.91 0.94 13.02
C THR A 93 4.13 1.60 12.38
N HIS A 94 5.34 1.41 12.94
CA HIS A 94 6.57 1.93 12.33
C HIS A 94 6.83 1.28 10.96
N HIS A 95 6.65 -0.03 10.83
CA HIS A 95 6.75 -0.70 9.53
C HIS A 95 5.74 -0.14 8.54
N CYS A 96 4.48 0.04 8.97
CA CYS A 96 3.45 0.65 8.14
C CYS A 96 3.84 2.06 7.68
N ALA A 97 4.40 2.89 8.55
CA ALA A 97 4.77 4.26 8.23
C ALA A 97 6.03 4.35 7.33
N GLN A 98 7.01 3.48 7.54
CA GLN A 98 8.29 3.51 6.84
C GLN A 98 8.27 2.80 5.48
N HIS A 99 7.50 1.71 5.36
CA HIS A 99 7.50 0.86 4.17
C HIS A 99 6.12 0.82 3.53
N THR A 100 5.73 1.93 2.92
CA THR A 100 4.40 2.22 2.36
C THR A 100 3.88 1.17 1.36
N LEU A 101 4.78 0.52 0.61
CA LEU A 101 4.38 -0.50 -0.37
C LEU A 101 3.64 -1.67 0.28
N PHE A 102 3.99 -2.01 1.52
CA PHE A 102 3.51 -3.24 2.16
C PHE A 102 2.34 -2.98 3.09
N ARG A 103 1.38 -3.90 3.06
CA ARG A 103 0.38 -4.06 4.10
C ARG A 103 0.96 -4.98 5.18
N TRP A 104 1.25 -4.42 6.35
CA TRP A 104 1.88 -5.14 7.45
C TRP A 104 0.88 -5.73 8.44
N ASP A 105 1.21 -6.88 9.00
CA ASP A 105 0.48 -7.54 10.08
C ASP A 105 1.46 -8.22 11.05
N ILE A 106 0.91 -8.78 12.11
CA ILE A 106 1.60 -9.45 13.21
C ILE A 106 1.26 -10.94 13.16
N ASP A 107 2.29 -11.77 13.02
CA ASP A 107 2.21 -13.22 13.20
C ASP A 107 2.71 -13.58 14.61
N LEU A 108 1.77 -13.71 15.55
CA LEU A 108 2.07 -14.04 16.94
C LEU A 108 2.63 -15.46 17.11
N GLU A 109 2.26 -16.39 16.24
CA GLU A 109 2.74 -17.78 16.31
C GLU A 109 4.22 -17.84 15.94
N ARG A 110 4.59 -17.14 14.86
CA ARG A 110 5.97 -17.11 14.37
C ARG A 110 6.84 -16.03 15.01
N GLN A 111 6.24 -15.14 15.81
CA GLN A 111 6.93 -14.02 16.46
C GLN A 111 7.63 -13.10 15.43
N GLU A 112 6.89 -12.73 14.39
CA GLU A 112 7.39 -11.91 13.28
C GLU A 112 6.30 -11.00 12.70
N TYR A 113 6.70 -9.94 12.02
CA TYR A 113 5.83 -9.19 11.14
C TYR A 113 5.83 -9.82 9.76
N TYR A 114 4.69 -9.74 9.06
CA TYR A 114 4.66 -10.01 7.62
C TYR A 114 4.09 -8.81 6.86
N GLY A 115 4.75 -8.48 5.75
CA GLY A 115 4.39 -7.38 4.86
C GLY A 115 4.00 -7.92 3.49
N ASP A 116 2.76 -7.70 3.10
CA ASP A 116 2.21 -8.13 1.82
C ASP A 116 2.27 -7.00 0.78
N ALA A 117 2.89 -7.27 -0.37
CA ALA A 117 2.84 -6.42 -1.56
C ALA A 117 1.95 -7.06 -2.63
N PHE A 118 1.14 -6.22 -3.27
CA PHE A 118 0.19 -6.63 -4.29
C PHE A 118 0.41 -5.84 -5.59
N ALA A 119 0.33 -6.51 -6.74
CA ALA A 119 0.25 -5.87 -8.05
C ALA A 119 -0.88 -6.50 -8.88
N LEU A 120 -1.72 -5.66 -9.48
CA LEU A 120 -2.86 -6.11 -10.29
C LEU A 120 -2.35 -6.70 -11.60
N PHE A 121 -2.46 -8.02 -11.76
CA PHE A 121 -1.66 -8.80 -12.71
C PHE A 121 -1.98 -8.51 -14.18
N GLU A 122 -3.25 -8.64 -14.59
CA GLU A 122 -3.67 -8.57 -16.01
C GLU A 122 -3.35 -7.23 -16.69
N LEU A 123 -3.13 -6.19 -15.88
CA LEU A 123 -2.89 -4.84 -16.36
C LEU A 123 -1.40 -4.48 -16.39
N GLN A 124 -0.49 -5.38 -15.97
CA GLN A 124 0.95 -5.11 -16.00
C GLN A 124 1.52 -5.30 -17.41
N HIS A 125 2.40 -4.40 -17.81
CA HIS A 125 3.24 -4.57 -18.99
C HIS A 125 4.31 -5.65 -18.79
N ASP A 126 4.87 -5.73 -17.57
CA ASP A 126 5.83 -6.75 -17.16
C ASP A 126 5.61 -7.12 -15.68
N ALA A 127 4.95 -8.25 -15.45
CA ALA A 127 4.71 -8.82 -14.12
C ALA A 127 6.00 -9.13 -13.35
N ILE A 128 7.08 -9.52 -14.04
CA ILE A 128 8.38 -9.83 -13.41
C ILE A 128 9.00 -8.54 -12.85
N GLU A 129 8.85 -7.41 -13.53
CA GLU A 129 9.33 -6.12 -13.03
C GLU A 129 8.64 -5.73 -11.71
N CYS A 130 7.34 -6.00 -11.56
CA CYS A 130 6.63 -5.82 -10.29
C CYS A 130 7.20 -6.70 -9.18
N ILE A 131 7.47 -7.98 -9.46
CA ILE A 131 8.09 -8.89 -8.48
C ILE A 131 9.44 -8.33 -8.02
N ARG A 132 10.29 -7.96 -8.97
CA ARG A 132 11.61 -7.38 -8.67
C ARG A 132 11.51 -6.07 -7.89
N ALA A 133 10.54 -5.21 -8.21
CA ALA A 133 10.31 -3.96 -7.50
C ALA A 133 9.93 -4.21 -6.03
N ALA A 134 9.09 -5.21 -5.74
CA ALA A 134 8.75 -5.57 -4.37
C ALA A 134 9.96 -6.07 -3.57
N PHE A 135 10.78 -6.97 -4.15
CA PHE A 135 12.03 -7.42 -3.51
C PHE A 135 13.02 -6.27 -3.27
N ASN A 136 13.12 -5.33 -4.21
CA ASN A 136 13.95 -4.14 -4.04
C ASN A 136 13.44 -3.23 -2.91
N SER A 137 12.13 -3.08 -2.75
CA SER A 137 11.57 -2.34 -1.61
C SER A 137 11.82 -3.09 -0.29
N ALA A 138 11.76 -4.43 -0.28
CA ALA A 138 11.99 -5.24 0.90
C ALA A 138 13.45 -5.21 1.41
N LYS A 139 14.43 -4.92 0.54
CA LYS A 139 15.83 -4.67 0.96
C LYS A 139 15.97 -3.58 2.02
N LEU A 140 15.04 -2.62 2.05
CA LEU A 140 15.06 -1.52 3.01
C LEU A 140 14.72 -1.96 4.42
N LEU A 141 14.14 -3.15 4.59
CA LEU A 141 13.87 -3.73 5.91
C LEU A 141 15.17 -4.04 6.65
N THR A 142 16.22 -4.44 5.91
CA THR A 142 17.48 -4.93 6.50
C THR A 142 18.64 -3.94 6.39
N GLN A 143 18.43 -2.76 5.78
CA GLN A 143 19.48 -1.77 5.55
C GLN A 143 19.22 -0.46 6.27
N ASP A 144 20.13 -0.06 7.18
CA ASP A 144 20.12 1.24 7.87
C ASP A 144 20.25 2.45 6.92
N ARG A 145 20.66 2.23 5.66
CA ARG A 145 20.82 3.29 4.66
C ARG A 145 20.40 2.83 3.28
N ASN A 146 19.52 3.62 2.70
CA ASN A 146 19.01 3.44 1.35
C ASN A 146 20.14 3.57 0.30
N ARG A 147 20.62 2.44 -0.22
CA ARG A 147 21.58 2.38 -1.34
C ARG A 147 21.10 1.39 -2.39
N ILE A 148 19.97 1.69 -3.02
CA ILE A 148 19.56 0.97 -4.24
C ILE A 148 19.64 1.94 -5.41
N ALA A 149 20.46 1.58 -6.39
CA ALA A 149 20.61 2.29 -7.64
C ALA A 149 19.43 1.94 -8.55
N LEU A 150 18.48 2.87 -8.70
CA LEU A 150 17.45 2.76 -9.74
C LEU A 150 18.09 2.98 -11.12
N ALA A 151 17.84 2.08 -12.06
CA ALA A 151 18.13 2.30 -13.47
C ALA A 151 17.35 3.53 -13.98
N ARG A 152 18.01 4.34 -14.82
CA ARG A 152 17.66 5.74 -15.09
C ARG A 152 16.55 5.98 -16.13
N HIS A 153 15.77 4.98 -16.50
CA HIS A 153 14.77 5.14 -17.55
C HIS A 153 13.44 4.51 -17.13
N PHE A 154 12.51 5.37 -16.75
CA PHE A 154 11.12 5.06 -16.46
C PHE A 154 10.25 5.93 -17.35
N ASP A 155 9.63 5.32 -18.36
CA ASP A 155 8.61 5.97 -19.17
C ASP A 155 7.26 5.35 -18.78
N SER A 156 6.49 6.02 -17.93
CA SER A 156 5.04 5.75 -17.83
C SER A 156 4.32 6.67 -18.82
N TYR A 157 3.36 6.12 -19.56
CA TYR A 157 2.61 6.84 -20.57
C TYR A 157 1.30 7.35 -19.96
N VAL A 158 1.22 8.65 -19.68
CA VAL A 158 -0.06 9.35 -19.44
C VAL A 158 -0.17 10.52 -20.41
N GLY A 159 -0.97 10.31 -21.46
CA GLY A 159 -1.41 11.34 -22.40
C GLY A 159 -0.31 12.01 -23.27
N PRO A 160 -0.68 12.99 -24.11
CA PRO A 160 0.21 13.62 -25.08
C PRO A 160 1.30 14.53 -24.46
N LYS A 161 1.31 14.69 -23.13
CA LYS A 161 2.39 15.41 -22.43
C LYS A 161 3.54 14.43 -22.19
N ARG A 162 4.42 14.33 -23.19
CA ARG A 162 5.72 13.62 -23.13
C ARG A 162 6.58 14.12 -21.95
N ARG A 163 6.39 13.58 -20.74
CA ARG A 163 7.42 13.49 -19.70
C ARG A 163 7.25 12.20 -18.92
N SER A 164 8.29 11.38 -19.02
CA SER A 164 8.66 10.21 -18.22
C SER A 164 8.37 10.39 -16.71
N GLY A 165 7.13 10.15 -16.31
CA GLY A 165 6.70 10.20 -14.91
C GLY A 165 6.87 8.83 -14.24
N GLY A 166 7.07 8.77 -12.92
CA GLY A 166 6.82 7.54 -12.18
C GLY A 166 5.31 7.30 -12.01
N VAL A 167 4.92 6.16 -11.41
CA VAL A 167 3.52 5.81 -11.10
C VAL A 167 2.82 6.93 -10.30
N VAL A 168 3.56 7.60 -9.41
CA VAL A 168 3.11 8.79 -8.66
C VAL A 168 2.62 9.93 -9.57
N ILE A 169 3.41 10.28 -10.59
CA ILE A 169 3.09 11.39 -11.50
C ILE A 169 1.91 11.01 -12.39
N SER A 170 1.87 9.76 -12.85
CA SER A 170 0.74 9.23 -13.59
C SER A 170 -0.56 9.33 -12.78
N LEU A 171 -0.50 9.03 -11.49
CA LEU A 171 -1.66 9.12 -10.60
C LEU A 171 -2.09 10.57 -10.36
N TRP A 172 -1.14 11.51 -10.21
CA TRP A 172 -1.44 12.94 -10.15
C TRP A 172 -2.16 13.43 -11.40
N ASP A 173 -1.65 13.09 -12.59
CA ASP A 173 -2.25 13.49 -13.87
C ASP A 173 -3.64 12.87 -14.05
N TRP A 174 -3.84 11.61 -13.65
CA TRP A 174 -5.15 10.96 -13.69
C TRP A 174 -6.16 11.67 -12.78
N MET A 175 -5.75 12.03 -11.56
CA MET A 175 -6.56 12.75 -10.57
C MET A 175 -6.97 14.16 -11.02
N GLU A 176 -6.17 14.80 -11.88
CA GLU A 176 -6.50 16.09 -12.51
C GLU A 176 -7.31 15.96 -13.81
N SER A 177 -7.48 14.74 -14.32
CA SER A 177 -8.14 14.49 -15.59
C SER A 177 -9.67 14.44 -15.45
N PRO A 178 -10.44 14.61 -16.55
CA PRO A 178 -11.88 14.37 -16.56
C PRO A 178 -12.31 12.94 -16.22
N LEU A 179 -11.37 11.98 -16.16
CA LEU A 179 -11.63 10.58 -15.81
C LEU A 179 -11.54 10.32 -14.30
N ALA A 180 -11.07 11.29 -13.50
CA ALA A 180 -11.07 11.19 -12.05
C ALA A 180 -12.51 11.11 -11.51
N PRO A 181 -12.72 10.55 -10.29
CA PRO A 181 -14.03 10.50 -9.67
C PRO A 181 -14.68 11.89 -9.60
N PRO A 182 -15.99 12.01 -9.88
CA PRO A 182 -16.68 13.29 -9.87
C PRO A 182 -16.49 14.05 -8.55
N GLY A 183 -16.18 15.35 -8.63
CA GLY A 183 -15.97 16.19 -7.46
C GLY A 183 -14.52 16.22 -6.95
N THR A 184 -13.59 15.53 -7.62
CA THR A 184 -12.15 15.59 -7.30
C THR A 184 -11.61 17.02 -7.48
N LYS A 185 -10.96 17.57 -6.45
CA LYS A 185 -10.34 18.91 -6.45
C LYS A 185 -9.00 18.89 -5.73
N VAL A 186 -8.02 19.64 -6.24
CA VAL A 186 -6.73 19.80 -5.54
C VAL A 186 -6.95 20.53 -4.22
N ASP A 187 -6.48 19.94 -3.12
CA ASP A 187 -6.45 20.53 -1.77
C ASP A 187 -5.11 21.19 -1.50
N HIS A 188 -4.04 20.40 -1.64
CA HIS A 188 -2.67 20.81 -1.36
C HIS A 188 -1.74 20.28 -2.45
N SER A 189 -0.75 21.08 -2.81
CA SER A 189 0.29 20.68 -3.76
C SER A 189 1.65 21.14 -3.26
N SER A 190 2.53 20.17 -3.00
CA SER A 190 3.94 20.39 -2.71
C SER A 190 4.81 19.61 -3.69
N TYR A 191 6.13 19.82 -3.64
CA TYR A 191 7.08 19.05 -4.45
C TYR A 191 7.09 17.55 -4.13
N ARG A 192 6.63 17.16 -2.93
CA ARG A 192 6.72 15.76 -2.43
C ARG A 192 5.37 15.07 -2.30
N GLU A 193 4.28 15.81 -2.35
CA GLU A 193 2.93 15.31 -2.10
C GLU A 193 1.89 16.21 -2.76
N MET A 194 0.93 15.60 -3.44
CA MET A 194 -0.29 16.26 -3.88
C MET A 194 -1.49 15.60 -3.20
N SER A 195 -2.34 16.42 -2.59
CA SER A 195 -3.55 16.01 -1.89
C SER A 195 -4.77 16.52 -2.66
N TYR A 196 -5.79 15.69 -2.71
CA TYR A 196 -7.01 15.92 -3.46
C TYR A 196 -8.23 15.64 -2.57
N TRP A 197 -9.18 16.56 -2.55
CA TRP A 197 -10.54 16.28 -2.09
C TRP A 197 -11.23 15.38 -3.10
N MET A 198 -11.69 14.19 -2.69
CA MET A 198 -12.39 13.20 -3.50
C MET A 198 -13.80 12.94 -2.96
N GLY A 199 -14.60 14.01 -2.82
CA GLY A 199 -15.90 13.92 -2.15
C GLY A 199 -15.76 13.97 -0.63
N SER A 200 -16.00 12.85 0.06
CA SER A 200 -15.96 12.77 1.54
C SER A 200 -14.57 12.45 2.10
N THR A 201 -13.56 12.33 1.25
CA THR A 201 -12.23 11.87 1.64
C THR A 201 -11.13 12.73 1.03
N ILE A 202 -9.99 12.87 1.72
CA ILE A 202 -8.78 13.48 1.18
C ILE A 202 -7.86 12.35 0.75
N GLY A 203 -7.61 12.22 -0.55
CA GLY A 203 -6.61 11.32 -1.12
C GLY A 203 -5.28 12.05 -1.29
N SER A 204 -4.17 11.57 -0.71
CA SER A 204 -2.84 12.12 -1.04
C SER A 204 -1.95 11.10 -1.72
N VAL A 205 -1.16 11.61 -2.67
CA VAL A 205 -0.21 10.84 -3.47
C VAL A 205 1.17 11.44 -3.21
N LYS A 206 2.04 10.64 -2.59
CA LYS A 206 3.40 11.04 -2.24
C LYS A 206 4.39 10.55 -3.29
N ALA A 207 5.30 11.43 -3.68
CA ALA A 207 6.51 11.04 -4.37
C ALA A 207 7.42 10.29 -3.39
N GLU A 208 7.33 8.97 -3.43
CA GLU A 208 8.29 8.14 -2.71
C GLU A 208 9.55 7.96 -3.54
N GLN A 209 10.60 7.38 -2.93
CA GLN A 209 11.92 7.27 -3.53
C GLN A 209 11.95 6.36 -4.78
N TRP A 210 10.82 5.71 -5.13
CA TRP A 210 10.69 4.70 -6.17
C TRP A 210 9.62 5.08 -7.19
N ALA A 211 9.93 4.95 -8.47
CA ALA A 211 9.01 5.26 -9.55
C ALA A 211 7.95 4.16 -9.81
N TYR A 212 8.10 2.97 -9.20
CA TYR A 212 7.23 1.80 -9.42
C TYR A 212 5.92 1.81 -8.66
N TYR A 213 5.78 2.63 -7.62
CA TYR A 213 4.56 2.59 -6.84
C TYR A 213 4.09 3.95 -6.34
N ALA A 214 2.79 4.05 -6.11
CA ALA A 214 2.12 5.17 -5.49
C ALA A 214 1.25 4.68 -4.33
N VAL A 215 0.68 5.62 -3.58
CA VAL A 215 -0.22 5.31 -2.47
C VAL A 215 -1.39 6.28 -2.50
N LEU A 216 -2.59 5.76 -2.28
CA LEU A 216 -3.79 6.55 -2.02
C LEU A 216 -4.01 6.57 -0.52
N ARG A 217 -3.89 7.74 0.12
CA ARG A 217 -3.98 7.88 1.58
C ARG A 217 -5.18 8.67 2.01
N PHE A 218 -5.79 8.24 3.10
CA PHE A 218 -6.91 8.89 3.78
C PHE A 218 -6.55 9.06 5.26
N GLY A 219 -6.58 10.31 5.74
CA GLY A 219 -6.22 10.66 7.10
C GLY A 219 -7.43 11.00 7.97
N ALA A 220 -7.41 10.59 9.24
CA ALA A 220 -8.39 11.02 10.24
C ALA A 220 -7.71 11.31 11.60
N ASN A 221 -8.24 12.30 12.32
CA ASN A 221 -7.67 12.77 13.59
C ASN A 221 -8.47 12.29 14.82
N ASP A 222 -9.54 11.54 14.62
CA ASP A 222 -10.51 11.16 15.66
C ASP A 222 -9.89 10.36 16.81
N PHE A 223 -8.76 9.69 16.57
CA PHE A 223 -8.08 8.82 17.53
C PHE A 223 -6.93 9.52 18.28
N MET A 224 -6.52 10.72 17.87
CA MET A 224 -5.39 11.45 18.47
C MET A 224 -5.53 11.66 19.99
N PRO A 225 -6.70 12.07 20.54
CA PRO A 225 -6.83 12.27 21.98
C PRO A 225 -6.65 11.00 22.81
N TYR A 226 -6.91 9.82 22.24
CA TYR A 226 -6.77 8.53 22.94
C TYR A 226 -5.35 8.01 22.89
N MET A 227 -4.63 8.28 21.80
CA MET A 227 -3.20 7.98 21.70
C MET A 227 -2.35 8.76 22.69
N GLN A 228 -2.85 9.89 23.19
CA GLN A 228 -2.19 10.72 24.20
C GLN A 228 -2.54 10.32 25.65
N ARG A 229 -3.31 9.24 25.87
CA ARG A 229 -3.67 8.71 27.20
C ARG A 229 -2.62 7.70 27.68
N GLY A 230 -3.04 6.63 28.36
CA GLY A 230 -2.16 5.58 28.88
C GLY A 230 -1.84 4.50 27.86
N GLU A 231 -0.89 3.63 28.23
CA GLU A 231 -0.47 2.48 27.42
C GLU A 231 -1.62 1.52 27.11
N ALA A 232 -2.55 1.34 28.05
CA ALA A 232 -3.71 0.46 27.88
C ALA A 232 -4.64 0.96 26.76
N GLU A 233 -4.92 2.26 26.71
CA GLU A 233 -5.74 2.85 25.65
C GLU A 233 -5.02 2.83 24.30
N GLN A 234 -3.71 3.10 24.27
CA GLN A 234 -2.92 2.99 23.05
C GLN A 234 -2.95 1.57 22.48
N LEU A 235 -2.73 0.56 23.34
CA LEU A 235 -2.73 -0.84 22.94
C LEU A 235 -4.09 -1.26 22.36
N MET A 236 -5.18 -0.86 23.00
CA MET A 236 -6.54 -1.12 22.51
C MET A 236 -6.80 -0.51 21.14
N LEU A 237 -6.31 0.70 20.87
CA LEU A 237 -6.43 1.34 19.56
C LEU A 237 -5.64 0.58 18.50
N TYR A 238 -4.38 0.23 18.79
CA TYR A 238 -3.56 -0.51 17.83
C TYR A 238 -4.20 -1.85 17.44
N LYS A 239 -4.69 -2.59 18.42
CA LYS A 239 -5.43 -3.84 18.23
C LYS A 239 -6.66 -3.64 17.35
N MET A 240 -7.47 -2.63 17.66
CA MET A 240 -8.64 -2.29 16.86
C MET A 240 -8.27 -1.96 15.41
N HIS A 241 -7.26 -1.12 15.16
CA HIS A 241 -6.83 -0.78 13.80
C HIS A 241 -6.31 -2.00 13.03
N LEU A 242 -5.49 -2.83 13.66
CA LEU A 242 -5.00 -4.06 13.04
C LEU A 242 -6.15 -5.01 12.68
N SER A 243 -7.11 -5.18 13.59
CA SER A 243 -8.26 -6.06 13.37
C SER A 243 -9.20 -5.51 12.28
N ILE A 244 -9.41 -4.20 12.19
CA ILE A 244 -10.13 -3.59 11.06
C ILE A 244 -9.35 -3.81 9.75
N GLN A 245 -8.03 -3.66 9.77
CA GLN A 245 -7.20 -3.91 8.59
C GLN A 245 -7.39 -5.35 8.06
N ARG A 246 -7.57 -6.34 8.94
CA ARG A 246 -7.80 -7.74 8.56
C ARG A 246 -9.14 -7.99 7.87
N TRP A 247 -10.10 -7.07 7.93
CA TRP A 247 -11.31 -7.12 7.12
C TRP A 247 -11.06 -6.82 5.65
N PHE A 248 -10.00 -6.07 5.36
CA PHE A 248 -9.70 -5.52 4.04
C PHE A 248 -8.29 -5.92 3.61
N PRO A 249 -8.14 -7.02 2.84
CA PRO A 249 -6.84 -7.67 2.63
C PRO A 249 -5.77 -6.78 1.99
N ARG A 250 -6.17 -5.76 1.22
CA ARG A 250 -5.27 -4.88 0.45
C ARG A 250 -5.15 -3.46 1.01
N ILE A 251 -5.89 -3.15 2.07
CA ILE A 251 -5.87 -1.81 2.68
C ILE A 251 -4.94 -1.83 3.89
N ARG A 252 -4.17 -0.76 4.01
CA ARG A 252 -3.38 -0.40 5.18
C ARG A 252 -4.29 0.42 6.10
N ASN A 253 -4.35 0.09 7.38
CA ASN A 253 -5.10 0.85 8.38
C ASN A 253 -4.33 0.83 9.70
N PHE A 254 -3.70 1.95 10.03
CA PHE A 254 -2.83 2.06 11.19
C PHE A 254 -2.81 3.50 11.72
N VAL A 255 -2.27 3.66 12.92
CA VAL A 255 -2.13 4.97 13.58
C VAL A 255 -0.70 5.43 13.49
N ILE A 256 -0.47 6.55 12.80
CA ILE A 256 0.86 7.15 12.65
C ILE A 256 1.30 7.74 13.99
N MET A 257 2.52 7.37 14.39
CA MET A 257 3.25 8.01 15.46
C MET A 257 4.34 8.89 14.87
N THR A 258 4.35 10.15 15.28
CA THR A 258 5.39 11.13 14.97
C THR A 258 6.03 11.58 16.30
N PRO A 259 6.99 10.80 16.86
CA PRO A 259 7.59 11.11 18.17
C PRO A 259 8.10 12.55 18.29
N ASP A 260 8.63 13.09 17.19
CA ASP A 260 9.17 14.46 17.10
C ASP A 260 8.10 15.54 16.87
N GLN A 261 6.84 15.17 16.65
CA GLN A 261 5.69 16.06 16.48
C GLN A 261 4.49 15.56 17.32
N PRO A 262 4.50 15.80 18.64
CA PRO A 262 3.46 15.29 19.55
C PRO A 262 2.04 15.76 19.20
N VAL A 263 1.94 16.92 18.55
CA VAL A 263 0.67 17.53 18.13
C VAL A 263 -0.02 16.77 16.99
N THR A 264 0.69 15.94 16.22
CA THR A 264 0.14 15.10 15.14
C THR A 264 0.14 13.61 15.48
N ASN A 265 0.59 13.26 16.69
CA ASN A 265 0.57 11.88 17.17
C ASN A 265 -0.85 11.35 17.22
N GLY A 266 -1.04 10.16 16.64
CA GLY A 266 -2.32 9.48 16.65
C GLY A 266 -3.18 9.74 15.42
N THR A 267 -2.62 10.34 14.37
CA THR A 267 -3.30 10.46 13.08
C THR A 267 -3.46 9.08 12.47
N GLN A 268 -4.69 8.68 12.17
CA GLN A 268 -4.95 7.44 11.45
C GLN A 268 -4.61 7.62 9.97
N GLU A 269 -3.97 6.62 9.37
CA GLU A 269 -3.89 6.45 7.92
C GLU A 269 -4.66 5.20 7.51
N THR A 270 -5.64 5.37 6.63
CA THR A 270 -6.20 4.29 5.81
C THR A 270 -5.69 4.48 4.38
N SER A 271 -5.02 3.50 3.80
CA SER A 271 -4.37 3.68 2.50
C SER A 271 -4.25 2.41 1.67
N MET A 272 -4.03 2.57 0.36
CA MET A 272 -3.76 1.47 -0.57
C MET A 272 -2.51 1.78 -1.39
N ALA A 273 -1.55 0.85 -1.42
CA ALA A 273 -0.39 0.95 -2.29
C ALA A 273 -0.76 0.45 -3.71
N ILE A 274 -0.16 1.08 -4.72
CA ILE A 274 -0.36 0.76 -6.13
C ILE A 274 1.01 0.49 -6.74
N LEU A 275 1.31 -0.76 -7.04
CA LEU A 275 2.54 -1.18 -7.71
C LEU A 275 2.26 -1.41 -9.19
N ALA A 276 3.07 -0.82 -10.07
CA ALA A 276 2.95 -1.02 -11.50
C ALA A 276 4.31 -1.02 -12.22
N SER A 277 4.43 -1.86 -13.24
CA SER A 277 5.61 -1.97 -14.08
C SER A 277 5.74 -0.78 -15.04
N SER A 278 6.94 -0.54 -15.53
CA SER A 278 7.23 0.43 -16.59
C SER A 278 6.45 0.07 -17.87
N GLY A 279 6.01 1.06 -18.65
CA GLY A 279 5.26 0.83 -19.89
C GLY A 279 3.77 0.46 -19.72
N THR A 280 3.30 0.25 -18.49
CA THR A 280 1.90 -0.06 -18.18
C THR A 280 0.95 1.11 -18.45
N GLN A 281 -0.23 0.83 -19.01
CA GLN A 281 -1.34 1.79 -19.09
C GLN A 281 -2.00 1.92 -17.71
N MET A 282 -1.64 2.97 -16.98
CA MET A 282 -1.94 3.08 -15.55
C MET A 282 -3.41 3.38 -15.23
N GLU A 283 -4.18 3.96 -16.16
CA GLU A 283 -5.54 4.46 -15.90
C GLU A 283 -6.48 3.38 -15.34
N ALA A 284 -6.46 2.18 -15.94
CA ALA A 284 -7.31 1.07 -15.51
C ALA A 284 -6.89 0.51 -14.13
N ILE A 285 -5.59 0.50 -13.83
CA ILE A 285 -5.08 0.11 -12.50
C ILE A 285 -5.56 1.11 -11.45
N PHE A 286 -5.42 2.40 -11.74
CA PHE A 286 -5.85 3.45 -10.81
C PHE A 286 -7.35 3.39 -10.55
N GLU A 287 -8.17 3.28 -11.60
CA GLU A 287 -9.61 3.17 -11.43
C GLU A 287 -9.99 1.96 -10.56
N ARG A 288 -9.36 0.80 -10.79
CA ARG A 288 -9.62 -0.40 -9.99
C ARG A 288 -9.20 -0.23 -8.53
N CYS A 289 -7.97 0.21 -8.28
CA CYS A 289 -7.45 0.42 -6.93
C CYS A 289 -8.24 1.50 -6.16
N VAL A 290 -8.60 2.61 -6.81
CA VAL A 290 -9.42 3.67 -6.19
C VAL A 290 -10.80 3.12 -5.81
N LYS A 291 -11.45 2.35 -6.69
CA LYS A 291 -12.76 1.75 -6.38
C LYS A 291 -12.69 0.81 -5.18
N GLU A 292 -11.67 -0.04 -5.11
CA GLU A 292 -11.47 -0.95 -3.98
C GLU A 292 -11.19 -0.19 -2.68
N ALA A 293 -10.27 0.78 -2.71
CA ALA A 293 -9.96 1.61 -1.55
C ALA A 293 -11.17 2.42 -1.07
N TYR A 294 -11.93 2.99 -1.99
CA TYR A 294 -13.13 3.75 -1.67
C TYR A 294 -14.23 2.88 -1.09
N ALA A 295 -14.47 1.67 -1.64
CA ALA A 295 -15.43 0.73 -1.09
C ALA A 295 -15.09 0.35 0.36
N ALA A 296 -13.82 0.04 0.63
CA ALA A 296 -13.35 -0.26 1.98
C ALA A 296 -13.52 0.92 2.95
N LEU A 297 -13.21 2.14 2.52
CA LEU A 297 -13.43 3.35 3.32
C LEU A 297 -14.89 3.60 3.63
N ARG A 298 -15.78 3.41 2.65
CA ARG A 298 -17.22 3.57 2.85
C ARG A 298 -17.72 2.56 3.87
N GLU A 299 -17.35 1.29 3.73
CA GLU A 299 -17.72 0.24 4.68
C GLU A 299 -17.17 0.53 6.09
N TYR A 300 -15.90 0.92 6.19
CA TYR A 300 -15.28 1.32 7.46
C TYR A 300 -15.98 2.51 8.11
N THR A 301 -16.31 3.53 7.32
CA THR A 301 -16.99 4.75 7.78
C THR A 301 -18.42 4.44 8.23
N GLU A 302 -19.17 3.62 7.48
CA GLU A 302 -20.49 3.16 7.90
C GLU A 302 -20.45 2.37 9.20
N TRP A 303 -19.51 1.42 9.31
CA TRP A 303 -19.31 0.68 10.56
C TRP A 303 -19.05 1.63 11.73
N PHE A 304 -18.19 2.65 11.54
CA PHE A 304 -17.88 3.62 12.59
C PHE A 304 -19.08 4.49 13.00
N HIS A 305 -20.07 4.69 12.12
CA HIS A 305 -21.29 5.45 12.40
C HIS A 305 -22.41 4.61 13.03
N TYR A 306 -22.55 3.35 12.64
CA TYR A 306 -23.69 2.51 13.05
C TYR A 306 -23.34 1.49 14.12
N ASP A 307 -22.21 0.82 13.97
CA ASP A 307 -21.86 -0.36 14.74
C ASP A 307 -20.85 -0.03 15.87
N PHE A 308 -20.09 1.06 15.74
CA PHE A 308 -19.19 1.60 16.78
C PHE A 308 -19.87 2.71 17.61
N ASN A 309 -20.52 2.33 18.71
CA ASN A 309 -21.34 3.19 19.56
C ASN A 309 -21.08 2.94 21.06
N GLU A 310 -21.78 3.64 21.95
CA GLU A 310 -21.56 3.57 23.41
C GLU A 310 -21.77 2.16 24.01
N HIS A 311 -22.56 1.30 23.37
CA HIS A 311 -22.77 -0.07 23.84
C HIS A 311 -21.64 -1.02 23.40
N THR A 312 -21.07 -0.77 22.22
CA THR A 312 -20.07 -1.65 21.61
C THR A 312 -18.63 -1.19 21.87
N ALA A 313 -18.42 0.10 22.09
CA ALA A 313 -17.14 0.72 22.44
C ALA A 313 -17.32 1.80 23.54
N PRO A 314 -17.67 1.42 24.78
CA PRO A 314 -17.96 2.37 25.87
C PRO A 314 -16.76 3.22 26.31
N TRP A 315 -15.55 2.81 25.93
CA TRP A 315 -14.29 3.50 26.22
C TRP A 315 -14.01 4.69 25.28
N PHE A 316 -14.77 4.80 24.17
CA PHE A 316 -14.67 5.89 23.21
C PHE A 316 -15.72 6.97 23.51
N ASP A 317 -15.32 8.23 23.42
CA ASP A 317 -16.17 9.41 23.44
C ASP A 317 -16.96 9.51 22.12
N HIS A 318 -18.26 9.22 22.20
CA HIS A 318 -19.19 9.27 21.07
C HIS A 318 -19.88 10.64 20.92
N THR A 319 -19.61 11.61 21.80
CA THR A 319 -20.32 12.91 21.81
C THR A 319 -20.03 13.78 20.58
N VAL A 320 -18.90 13.53 19.92
CA VAL A 320 -18.46 14.25 18.71
C VAL A 320 -19.04 13.61 17.44
N LYS A 321 -19.53 12.36 17.52
CA LYS A 321 -20.13 11.66 16.38
C LYS A 321 -21.57 12.13 16.18
N THR A 322 -21.86 12.68 15.02
CA THR A 322 -23.24 13.03 14.63
C THR A 322 -23.74 12.07 13.57
N SER A 323 -24.90 11.48 13.80
CA SER A 323 -25.54 10.61 12.81
C SER A 323 -25.99 11.44 11.60
N GLN A 324 -25.71 10.94 10.40
CA GLN A 324 -26.17 11.61 9.19
C GLN A 324 -27.65 11.30 8.96
N ALA A 325 -28.49 12.33 9.07
CA ALA A 325 -29.94 12.19 8.89
C ALA A 325 -30.29 11.68 7.49
N GLY A 326 -31.10 10.61 7.42
CA GLY A 326 -31.62 10.05 6.18
C GLY A 326 -30.65 9.14 5.40
N TYR A 327 -29.44 8.86 5.91
CA TYR A 327 -28.55 7.86 5.31
C TYR A 327 -29.07 6.45 5.57
N THR A 328 -29.06 5.61 4.54
CA THR A 328 -29.36 4.17 4.64
C THR A 328 -28.06 3.42 4.40
N ARG A 329 -27.73 2.46 5.28
CA ARG A 329 -26.52 1.65 5.17
C ARG A 329 -26.48 0.87 3.86
N ASP A 330 -25.32 0.83 3.22
CA ASP A 330 -25.05 0.01 2.04
C ASP A 330 -24.40 -1.33 2.42
N PHE A 331 -23.69 -1.38 3.57
CA PHE A 331 -22.92 -2.56 3.99
C PHE A 331 -23.58 -3.30 5.16
N ALA A 332 -23.37 -4.61 5.23
CA ALA A 332 -23.84 -5.43 6.34
C ALA A 332 -23.16 -5.04 7.67
N PRO A 333 -23.83 -5.22 8.82
CA PRO A 333 -23.20 -4.98 10.11
C PRO A 333 -21.97 -5.86 10.33
N ARG A 334 -20.92 -5.27 10.91
CA ARG A 334 -19.76 -6.01 11.39
C ARG A 334 -19.67 -5.93 12.91
N PRO A 335 -19.27 -7.02 13.60
CA PRO A 335 -19.02 -6.96 15.02
C PRO A 335 -17.86 -6.00 15.31
N VAL A 336 -17.73 -5.58 16.58
CA VAL A 336 -16.47 -4.99 17.01
C VAL A 336 -15.38 -6.03 16.81
N PRO A 337 -14.28 -5.70 16.11
CA PRO A 337 -13.19 -6.65 15.96
C PRO A 337 -12.69 -7.09 17.33
N GLU A 338 -12.33 -8.36 17.48
CA GLU A 338 -11.71 -8.84 18.72
C GLU A 338 -10.40 -8.06 18.96
N ILE A 339 -10.24 -7.57 20.20
CA ILE A 339 -9.14 -6.71 20.68
C ILE A 339 -8.21 -7.55 21.56
#